data_AF-A0A2V6ZEL5-F1
#
_entry.id   AF-A0A2V6ZEL5-F1
#
_cell.length_a   1.000
_cell.length_b   1.000
_cell.length_c   1.000
_cell.angle_alpha   90.00
_cell.angle_beta   90.00
_cell.angle_gamma   90.00
#
_symmetry.space_group_name_H-M   'P 1'
#
loop_
_entity.id
_entity.type
_entity.pdbx_description
1 polymer ?
#
loop_
_entity_poly.entity_id
_entity_poly.type
_entity_poly.pdbx_seq_one_letter_code
_entity_poly.pdbx_strand_id
1 'polypeptide(L)'
;MSRKAWLAVLCLGVLLTLPAIAHASPTDPVWISGLYDDNDYDDVILFITGAVSAVDSGVVDPVGPVVVCLGLITPSRPQPVSARPLESLSTRAPPLPAS
;
A
#
# COMPACT_ATOMS: atom_id res chain seq x y z
N MET A 1 33.28 24.23 8.64
CA MET A 1 32.13 23.76 9.46
C MET A 1 32.34 22.28 9.79
N SER A 2 32.06 21.85 11.02
CA SER A 2 32.20 20.44 11.40
C SER A 2 31.13 19.57 10.74
N ARG A 3 31.40 18.27 10.52
CA ARG A 3 30.42 17.32 9.95
C ARG A 3 29.08 17.33 10.72
N LYS A 4 29.15 17.51 12.04
CA LYS A 4 27.98 17.61 12.93
C LYS A 4 27.10 18.83 12.60
N ALA A 5 27.72 19.97 12.31
CA ALA A 5 26.97 21.18 11.93
C ALA A 5 26.24 20.99 10.60
N TRP A 6 26.84 20.28 9.63
CA TRP A 6 26.19 19.95 8.37
C TRP A 6 24.99 19.02 8.54
N LEU A 7 25.14 17.96 9.36
CA LEU A 7 24.02 17.07 9.68
C LEU A 7 22.87 17.84 10.36
N ALA A 8 23.20 18.73 11.29
CA ALA A 8 22.18 19.56 11.96
C ALA A 8 21.43 20.45 10.96
N VAL A 9 22.13 21.11 10.04
CA VAL A 9 21.51 21.93 8.99
C VAL A 9 20.62 21.10 8.07
N LEU A 10 21.07 19.91 7.66
CA LEU A 10 20.29 19.01 6.82
C LEU A 10 19.03 18.52 7.53
N CYS A 11 19.14 18.07 8.78
CA CYS A 11 17.99 17.65 9.58
C CYS A 11 16.99 18.80 9.77
N LEU A 12 17.46 20.02 10.06
CA LEU A 12 16.60 21.19 10.18
C LEU A 12 15.87 21.48 8.85
N GLY A 13 16.60 21.43 7.73
CA GLY A 13 16.04 21.61 6.40
C GLY A 13 14.96 20.58 6.07
N VAL A 14 15.20 19.31 6.38
CA VAL A 14 14.21 18.24 6.20
C VAL A 14 12.98 18.51 7.07
N LEU A 15 13.15 18.75 8.37
CA LEU A 15 12.03 18.98 9.29
C LEU A 15 11.16 20.19 8.88
N LEU A 16 11.76 21.24 8.35
CA LEU A 16 11.04 22.44 7.93
C LEU A 16 10.35 22.29 6.56
N THR A 17 10.94 21.51 5.64
CA THR A 17 10.41 21.37 4.28
C THR A 17 9.48 20.17 4.10
N LEU A 18 9.64 19.13 4.93
CA LEU A 18 8.87 17.89 4.82
C LEU A 18 7.34 18.12 4.85
N PRO A 19 6.77 18.97 5.72
CA PRO A 19 5.32 19.21 5.71
C PRO A 19 4.83 19.87 4.41
N ALA A 20 5.57 20.87 3.92
CA ALA A 20 5.21 21.56 2.68
C ALA A 20 5.29 20.61 1.47
N ILE A 21 6.29 19.73 1.45
CA ILE A 21 6.43 18.69 0.42
C ILE A 21 5.32 17.64 0.55
N ALA A 22 4.98 17.23 1.77
CA ALA A 22 3.90 16.27 2.02
C ALA A 22 2.52 16.82 1.62
N HIS A 23 2.30 18.12 1.76
CA HIS A 23 1.06 18.78 1.33
C HIS A 23 1.11 19.31 -0.12
N ALA A 24 2.22 19.12 -0.84
CA ALA A 24 2.30 19.50 -2.25
C ALA A 24 1.56 18.50 -3.16
N SER A 25 1.29 17.29 -2.67
CA SER A 25 0.38 16.36 -3.34
C SER A 25 -1.08 16.77 -3.11
N PRO A 26 -1.93 16.74 -4.15
CA PRO A 26 -3.36 16.95 -3.97
C PRO A 26 -3.95 15.83 -3.09
N THR A 27 -5.03 16.15 -2.37
CA THR A 27 -5.75 15.21 -1.49
C THR A 27 -6.09 13.92 -2.23
N ASP A 28 -5.96 12.79 -1.54
CA ASP A 28 -6.26 11.49 -2.12
C ASP A 28 -7.74 11.38 -2.53
N PRO A 29 -8.03 10.72 -3.67
CA PRO A 29 -9.37 10.66 -4.21
C PRO A 29 -10.25 9.65 -3.45
N VAL A 30 -11.20 10.14 -2.66
CA VAL A 30 -12.12 9.31 -1.86
C VAL A 30 -13.27 8.67 -2.65
N TRP A 31 -13.39 8.93 -3.95
CA TRP A 31 -14.43 8.32 -4.81
C TRP A 31 -14.05 6.93 -5.32
N ILE A 32 -12.86 6.42 -4.97
CA ILE A 32 -12.39 5.09 -5.32
C ILE A 32 -12.47 4.25 -4.04
N SER A 33 -13.61 3.58 -3.87
CA SER A 33 -13.88 2.74 -2.71
C SER A 33 -12.78 1.70 -2.51
N GLY A 34 -12.29 1.61 -1.29
CA GLY A 34 -11.28 0.67 -0.83
C GLY A 34 -9.83 1.03 -1.14
N LEU A 35 -9.55 2.10 -1.89
CA LEU A 35 -8.16 2.39 -2.30
C LEU A 35 -7.47 3.43 -1.42
N TYR A 36 -8.21 4.44 -0.98
CA TYR A 36 -7.67 5.56 -0.17
C TYR A 36 -8.48 5.84 1.10
N ASP A 37 -9.58 5.12 1.31
CA ASP A 37 -10.55 5.30 2.39
C ASP A 37 -10.50 4.18 3.44
N ASP A 38 -9.48 3.31 3.39
CA ASP A 38 -9.28 2.20 4.34
C ASP A 38 -10.45 1.19 4.32
N ASN A 39 -11.10 1.03 3.15
CA ASN A 39 -12.32 0.23 2.98
C ASN A 39 -12.12 -0.96 2.01
N ASP A 40 -10.92 -1.54 1.97
CA ASP A 40 -10.61 -2.81 1.25
C ASP A 40 -10.64 -4.05 2.14
N TYR A 41 -11.00 -3.88 3.43
CA TYR A 41 -11.22 -4.94 4.41
C TYR A 41 -9.94 -5.70 4.82
N ASP A 42 -8.75 -5.17 4.55
CA ASP A 42 -7.51 -5.80 5.01
C ASP A 42 -7.42 -5.84 6.55
N ASP A 43 -7.98 -4.84 7.22
CA ASP A 43 -8.19 -4.74 8.67
C ASP A 43 -9.04 -5.89 9.24
N VAL A 44 -10.13 -6.26 8.57
CA VAL A 44 -11.01 -7.38 8.92
C VAL A 44 -10.27 -8.70 8.75
N ILE A 45 -9.53 -8.86 7.65
CA ILE A 45 -8.72 -10.07 7.42
C ILE A 45 -7.63 -10.18 8.47
N LEU A 46 -6.92 -9.09 8.78
CA LEU A 46 -5.91 -9.02 9.82
C LEU A 46 -6.49 -9.37 11.19
N PHE A 47 -7.69 -8.88 11.51
CA PHE A 47 -8.41 -9.20 12.74
C PHE A 47 -8.74 -10.69 12.83
N ILE A 48 -9.30 -11.28 11.76
CA ILE A 48 -9.64 -12.72 11.73
C ILE A 48 -8.38 -13.57 11.88
N THR A 49 -7.34 -13.32 11.08
CA THR A 49 -6.08 -14.08 11.15
C THR A 49 -5.40 -13.91 12.51
N GLY A 50 -5.41 -12.70 13.07
CA GLY A 50 -4.90 -12.43 14.41
C GLY A 50 -5.67 -13.18 15.50
N ALA A 51 -7.00 -13.20 15.44
CA ALA A 51 -7.83 -13.93 16.39
C ALA A 51 -7.63 -15.46 16.29
N VAL A 52 -7.54 -16.01 15.08
CA VAL A 52 -7.22 -17.43 14.85
C VAL A 52 -5.84 -17.78 15.42
N SER A 53 -4.83 -16.95 15.14
CA SER A 53 -3.47 -17.12 15.68
C SER A 53 -3.43 -17.02 17.21
N ALA A 54 -4.19 -16.10 17.81
CA ALA A 54 -4.25 -15.95 19.26
C ALA A 54 -4.93 -17.14 19.97
N VAL A 55 -5.92 -17.78 19.33
CA VAL A 55 -6.59 -18.97 19.88
C VAL A 55 -5.72 -20.22 19.78
N ASP A 56 -4.84 -20.30 18.78
CA ASP A 56 -3.89 -21.41 18.56
C ASP A 56 -2.56 -21.25 19.32
N SER A 57 -2.57 -20.53 20.45
CA SER A 57 -1.40 -20.31 21.32
C SER A 57 -0.95 -21.57 22.09
N GLY A 58 -1.53 -22.74 21.81
CA GLY A 58 -1.19 -24.01 22.46
C GLY A 58 0.10 -24.57 21.87
N VAL A 59 1.26 -24.16 22.41
CA VAL A 59 2.63 -24.66 22.12
C VAL A 59 2.75 -25.32 20.75
N VAL A 60 2.86 -24.50 19.71
CA VAL A 60 3.12 -24.99 18.36
C VAL A 60 4.62 -25.20 18.23
N ASP A 61 5.03 -26.43 17.85
CA ASP A 61 6.33 -26.72 17.24
C ASP A 61 6.74 -25.61 16.25
N PRO A 62 8.02 -25.35 15.97
CA PRO A 62 8.43 -24.21 15.16
C PRO A 62 7.63 -24.18 13.85
N VAL A 63 6.73 -23.20 13.76
CA VAL A 63 5.81 -23.02 12.64
C VAL A 63 6.65 -22.73 11.40
N GLY A 64 6.91 -23.79 10.63
CA GLY A 64 7.38 -23.67 9.27
C GLY A 64 6.31 -22.98 8.41
N PRO A 65 6.69 -22.30 7.32
CA PRO A 65 5.73 -21.68 6.43
C PRO A 65 4.71 -22.73 5.95
N VAL A 66 3.44 -22.55 6.32
CA VAL A 66 2.34 -23.36 5.79
C VAL A 66 2.07 -22.87 4.38
N VAL A 67 2.57 -23.60 3.39
CA VAL A 67 2.25 -23.34 1.99
C VAL A 67 0.87 -23.90 1.70
N VAL A 68 -0.14 -23.04 1.73
CA VAL A 68 -1.49 -23.39 1.27
C VAL A 68 -1.51 -23.28 -0.26
N CYS A 69 -1.46 -24.42 -0.95
CA CYS A 69 -1.69 -24.47 -2.39
C CYS A 69 -3.18 -24.21 -2.67
N LEU A 70 -3.53 -22.96 -3.00
CA LEU A 70 -4.92 -22.54 -3.29
C LEU A 70 -5.51 -23.10 -4.60
N GLY A 71 -4.78 -23.99 -5.29
CA GLY A 71 -5.17 -24.61 -6.55
C GLY A 71 -4.09 -24.51 -7.63
N LEU A 72 -4.16 -25.39 -8.62
CA LEU A 72 -3.29 -25.35 -9.79
C LEU A 72 -3.74 -24.18 -10.69
N ILE A 73 -2.96 -23.11 -10.71
CA ILE A 73 -3.14 -22.04 -11.70
C ILE A 73 -2.65 -22.62 -13.03
N THR A 74 -3.57 -22.93 -13.94
CA THR A 74 -3.19 -23.23 -15.33
C THR A 74 -2.57 -21.95 -15.89
N PRO A 75 -1.28 -21.94 -16.25
CA PRO A 75 -0.67 -20.74 -16.83
C PRO A 75 -1.33 -20.50 -18.19
N SER A 76 -2.19 -19.49 -18.26
CA SER A 76 -2.63 -18.94 -19.54
C SER A 76 -1.37 -18.52 -20.31
N ARG A 77 -1.27 -18.97 -21.58
CA ARG A 77 -0.17 -18.61 -22.48
C ARG A 77 0.13 -17.12 -22.32
N PRO A 78 1.40 -16.70 -22.11
CA PRO A 78 1.74 -15.29 -22.02
C PRO A 78 1.28 -14.60 -23.31
N GLN A 79 0.19 -13.85 -23.21
CA GLN A 79 -0.19 -12.96 -24.28
C GLN A 79 0.77 -11.78 -24.17
N PRO A 80 1.47 -11.38 -25.25
CA PRO A 80 2.26 -10.17 -25.23
C PRO A 80 1.31 -9.01 -24.93
N VAL A 81 1.33 -8.56 -23.67
CA VAL A 81 0.66 -7.34 -23.26
C VAL A 81 1.49 -6.23 -23.88
N SER A 82 0.84 -5.38 -24.66
CA SER A 82 1.51 -4.21 -25.23
C SER A 82 2.10 -3.39 -24.07
N ALA A 83 3.42 -3.22 -24.05
CA ALA A 83 4.10 -2.29 -23.14
C ALA A 83 3.85 -0.83 -23.56
N ARG A 84 2.67 -0.54 -24.12
CA ARG A 84 2.18 0.84 -24.16
C ARG A 84 2.16 1.29 -22.71
N PRO A 85 2.82 2.41 -22.36
CA PRO A 85 2.50 3.08 -21.12
C PRO A 85 0.98 3.17 -21.08
N LEU A 86 0.36 2.56 -20.07
CA LEU A 86 -1.00 2.94 -19.75
C LEU A 86 -0.91 4.45 -19.53
N GLU A 87 -1.61 5.21 -20.37
CA GLU A 87 -1.87 6.62 -20.08
C GLU A 87 -2.26 6.64 -18.60
N SER A 88 -1.53 7.41 -17.80
CA SER A 88 -1.95 7.65 -16.43
C SER A 88 -3.27 8.39 -16.56
N LEU A 89 -4.38 7.65 -16.54
CA LEU A 89 -5.69 8.24 -16.33
C LEU A 89 -5.50 9.14 -15.13
N SER A 90 -5.87 10.41 -15.28
CA SER A 90 -5.83 11.34 -14.16
C SER A 90 -6.92 10.88 -13.20
N THR A 91 -6.59 9.90 -12.37
CA THR A 91 -7.44 9.30 -11.34
C THR A 91 -7.76 10.29 -10.22
N ARG A 92 -7.28 11.54 -10.35
CA ARG A 92 -7.45 12.63 -9.40
C ARG A 92 -8.69 13.51 -9.65
N ALA A 93 -9.54 13.19 -10.61
CA ALA A 93 -10.87 13.80 -10.71
C ALA A 93 -11.98 12.73 -10.62
N PRO A 94 -13.08 13.00 -9.90
CA PRO A 94 -14.24 12.12 -9.91
C PRO A 94 -14.83 12.07 -11.33
N PRO A 95 -15.46 10.95 -11.75
CA PRO A 95 -16.15 10.89 -13.03
C PRO A 95 -17.24 11.96 -13.08
N LEU A 96 -17.42 12.56 -14.26
CA LEU A 96 -18.52 13.49 -14.49
C LEU A 96 -19.87 12.75 -14.32
N PRO A 97 -20.90 13.38 -13.73
CA PRO A 97 -22.23 12.80 -13.69
C PRO A 97 -22.72 12.52 -15.12
N ALA A 98 -23.36 11.36 -15.31
CA ALA A 98 -23.98 11.03 -16.60
C ALA A 98 -25.09 12.04 -16.90
N SER A 99 -24.98 12.73 -18.04
CA SER A 99 -26.01 13.66 -18.57
C SER A 99 -27.28 12.93 -19.01
#